data_AF-A0AAW2WN00-F1
#
_entry.id   AF-A0AAW2WN00-F1
#
_cell.length_a   1.000
_cell.length_b   1.000
_cell.length_c   1.000
_cell.angle_alpha   90.00
_cell.angle_beta   90.00
_cell.angle_gamma   90.00
#
_symmetry.space_group_name_H-M   'P 1'
#
loop_
_entity.id
_entity.type
_entity.pdbx_description
1 polymer ?
#
loop_
_entity_poly.entity_id
_entity_poly.type
_entity_poly.pdbx_seq_one_letter_code
_entity_poly.pdbx_strand_id
1 'polypeptide(L)'
;HVHHKNRLSKWSPPVTDTIKINFDGAVLEKGCEVGIGGVARDSSGAVLAWFSCRFWRQVNGEMAEALAAREAVDLAIHHGWSRVLIEGDCLSFINKLNSSDLDQSYTRPLVQDIKLATSFSSALSFAHVVRNNNTIAHKLATRAGASLYSSRCFSPAEADLFGLLEAGFYF
;
A
#
# COMPACT_ATOMS: atom_id res chain seq x y z
N HIS A 1 -22.10 31.58 -6.66
CA HIS A 1 -20.95 30.68 -6.87
C HIS A 1 -20.13 30.61 -5.60
N VAL A 2 -20.23 29.52 -4.84
CA VAL A 2 -19.46 29.33 -3.60
C VAL A 2 -18.22 28.50 -3.95
N HIS A 3 -17.04 29.10 -3.79
CA HIS A 3 -15.78 28.37 -3.83
C HIS A 3 -15.72 27.42 -2.63
N HIS A 4 -15.89 26.13 -2.88
CA HIS A 4 -15.50 25.11 -1.90
C HIS A 4 -13.97 25.15 -1.78
N LYS A 5 -13.51 25.72 -0.66
CA LYS A 5 -12.14 25.57 -0.16
C LYS A 5 -11.75 24.10 -0.26
N ASN A 6 -10.64 23.80 -0.95
CA ASN A 6 -9.91 22.55 -0.84
C ASN A 6 -9.66 22.28 0.65
N ARG A 7 -10.55 21.50 1.29
CA ARG A 7 -10.21 20.84 2.54
C ARG A 7 -9.08 19.90 2.16
N LEU A 8 -7.91 20.10 2.77
CA LEU A 8 -6.87 19.08 2.88
C LEU A 8 -7.59 17.80 3.30
N SER A 9 -7.89 16.92 2.35
CA SER A 9 -8.52 15.65 2.65
C SER A 9 -7.50 14.92 3.49
N LYS A 10 -7.78 14.68 4.77
CA LYS A 10 -6.95 13.81 5.61
C LYS A 10 -7.35 12.37 5.32
N TRP A 11 -6.42 11.43 5.47
CA TRP A 11 -6.75 10.01 5.42
C TRP A 11 -7.91 9.70 6.37
N SER A 12 -8.80 8.81 5.95
CA SER A 12 -9.96 8.39 6.76
C SER A 12 -9.97 6.87 6.90
N PRO A 13 -10.39 6.36 8.08
CA PRO A 13 -10.56 4.92 8.28
C PRO A 13 -11.64 4.37 7.32
N PRO A 14 -11.58 3.07 7.02
CA PRO A 14 -12.63 2.41 6.25
C PRO A 14 -13.94 2.35 7.03
N VAL A 15 -15.02 1.98 6.33
CA VAL A 15 -16.30 1.63 6.97
C VAL A 15 -16.13 0.41 7.88
N THR A 16 -17.06 0.23 8.81
CA THR A 16 -17.07 -0.89 9.77
C THR A 16 -16.86 -2.24 9.08
N ASP A 17 -16.11 -3.13 9.75
CA ASP A 17 -15.74 -4.47 9.30
C ASP A 17 -14.98 -4.54 7.97
N THR A 18 -14.34 -3.45 7.56
CA THR A 18 -13.47 -3.42 6.38
C THR A 18 -12.06 -3.10 6.82
N ILE A 19 -11.09 -3.80 6.23
CA ILE A 19 -9.67 -3.50 6.40
C ILE A 19 -9.23 -2.59 5.27
N LYS A 20 -8.51 -1.53 5.60
CA LYS A 20 -7.89 -0.64 4.61
C LYS A 20 -6.39 -0.87 4.59
N ILE A 21 -5.85 -1.23 3.44
CA ILE A 21 -4.41 -1.40 3.24
C ILE A 21 -3.92 -0.29 2.34
N ASN A 22 -3.08 0.59 2.87
CA ASN A 22 -2.36 1.58 2.08
C ASN A 22 -1.01 1.02 1.67
N PHE A 23 -0.62 1.15 0.40
CA PHE A 23 0.69 0.72 -0.11
C PHE A 23 1.40 1.85 -0.86
N ASP A 24 2.72 1.77 -0.95
CA ASP A 24 3.57 2.72 -1.70
C ASP A 24 4.86 2.03 -2.16
N GLY A 25 5.37 2.45 -3.31
CA GLY A 25 6.65 2.01 -3.87
C GLY A 25 7.63 3.17 -4.03
N ALA A 26 8.83 3.04 -3.48
CA ALA A 26 9.90 4.01 -3.60
C ALA A 26 11.07 3.45 -4.43
N VAL A 27 11.48 4.18 -5.46
CA VAL A 27 12.76 3.95 -6.12
C VAL A 27 13.85 4.60 -5.25
N LEU A 28 14.78 3.78 -4.75
CA LEU A 28 15.83 4.17 -3.81
C LEU A 28 17.15 4.42 -4.57
N GLU A 29 18.28 4.46 -3.85
CA GLU A 29 19.60 4.90 -4.34
C GLU A 29 19.89 4.61 -5.83
N LYS A 30 20.18 5.67 -6.58
CA LYS A 30 20.58 5.66 -8.01
C LYS A 30 19.70 4.78 -8.93
N GLY A 31 18.49 4.40 -8.51
CA GLY A 31 17.58 3.55 -9.27
C GLY A 31 17.89 2.05 -9.24
N CYS A 32 18.84 1.59 -8.41
CA CYS A 32 19.22 0.17 -8.33
C CYS A 32 18.48 -0.60 -7.23
N GLU A 33 17.81 0.11 -6.34
CA GLU A 33 17.07 -0.43 -5.21
C GLU A 33 15.63 0.04 -5.23
N VAL A 34 14.75 -0.82 -4.72
CA VAL A 34 13.32 -0.54 -4.55
C VAL A 34 12.96 -0.82 -3.11
N GLY A 35 12.32 0.16 -2.49
CA GLY A 35 11.60 -0.02 -1.24
C GLY A 35 10.11 -0.13 -1.51
N ILE A 36 9.44 -1.05 -0.85
CA ILE A 36 7.98 -1.11 -0.82
C ILE A 36 7.51 -1.05 0.63
N GLY A 37 6.37 -0.42 0.84
CA GLY A 37 5.80 -0.26 2.16
C GLY A 37 4.29 -0.35 2.12
N GLY A 38 3.70 -0.82 3.22
CA GLY A 38 2.26 -0.81 3.35
C GLY A 38 1.80 -1.02 4.78
N VAL A 39 0.60 -0.53 5.07
CA VAL A 39 0.00 -0.54 6.40
C VAL A 39 -1.48 -0.93 6.30
N ALA A 40 -1.87 -1.95 7.04
CA ALA A 40 -3.25 -2.40 7.17
C ALA A 40 -3.88 -1.83 8.44
N ARG A 41 -5.05 -1.21 8.31
CA ARG A 41 -5.79 -0.59 9.41
C ARG A 41 -7.25 -1.00 9.43
N ASP A 42 -7.81 -1.13 10.61
CA ASP A 42 -9.25 -1.39 10.81
C ASP A 42 -10.09 -0.09 10.79
N SER A 43 -11.40 -0.23 11.01
CA SER A 43 -12.34 0.89 11.05
C SER A 43 -12.17 1.85 12.24
N SER A 44 -11.45 1.45 13.30
CA SER A 44 -11.05 2.34 14.39
C SER A 44 -9.75 3.12 14.07
N GLY A 45 -9.07 2.73 13.01
CA GLY A 45 -7.76 3.25 12.62
C GLY A 45 -6.59 2.52 13.27
N ALA A 46 -6.85 1.45 14.03
CA ALA A 46 -5.81 0.63 14.65
C ALA A 46 -5.01 -0.11 13.56
N VAL A 47 -3.69 -0.17 13.74
CA VAL A 47 -2.80 -0.87 12.81
C VAL A 47 -2.86 -2.36 13.12
N LEU A 48 -3.20 -3.17 12.12
CA LEU A 48 -3.28 -4.63 12.27
C LEU A 48 -2.02 -5.34 11.78
N ALA A 49 -1.40 -4.80 10.74
CA ALA A 49 -0.22 -5.35 10.10
C ALA A 49 0.47 -4.28 9.25
N TRP A 50 1.74 -4.50 8.93
CA TRP A 50 2.50 -3.64 8.02
C TRP A 50 3.66 -4.41 7.38
N PHE A 51 4.18 -3.88 6.27
CA PHE A 51 5.41 -4.36 5.65
C PHE A 51 6.30 -3.20 5.23
N SER A 52 7.60 -3.46 5.23
CA SER A 52 8.66 -2.59 4.71
C SER A 52 9.76 -3.50 4.15
N CYS A 53 9.80 -3.64 2.83
CA CYS A 53 10.66 -4.60 2.15
C CYS A 53 11.56 -3.89 1.14
N ARG A 54 12.77 -4.43 0.94
CA ARG A 54 13.76 -3.91 0.01
C ARG A 54 14.16 -4.96 -1.03
N PHE A 55 14.27 -4.53 -2.28
CA PHE A 55 14.71 -5.37 -3.39
C PHE A 55 15.82 -4.69 -4.19
N TRP A 56 16.77 -5.49 -4.67
CA TRP A 56 17.81 -5.07 -5.61
C TRP A 56 17.30 -5.24 -7.03
N ARG A 57 16.66 -4.19 -7.56
CA ARG A 57 16.07 -4.23 -8.90
C ARG A 57 15.98 -2.83 -9.47
N GLN A 58 16.37 -2.68 -10.73
CA GLN A 58 16.11 -1.46 -11.48
C GLN A 58 14.68 -1.48 -12.01
N VAL A 59 13.87 -0.56 -11.53
CA VAL A 59 12.48 -0.38 -11.96
C VAL A 59 12.11 1.11 -11.98
N ASN A 60 11.03 1.46 -12.67
CA ASN A 60 10.44 2.78 -12.57
C ASN A 60 9.44 2.87 -11.40
N GLY A 61 8.98 4.08 -11.09
CA GLY A 61 8.04 4.30 -9.97
C GLY A 61 6.77 3.45 -10.08
N GLU A 62 6.15 3.35 -11.26
CA GLU A 62 4.92 2.57 -11.43
C GLU A 62 5.11 1.06 -11.18
N MET A 63 6.28 0.51 -11.53
CA MET A 63 6.61 -0.88 -11.22
C MET A 63 6.93 -1.07 -9.73
N ALA A 64 7.50 -0.08 -9.05
CA ALA A 64 7.65 -0.13 -7.59
C ALA A 64 6.28 -0.16 -6.89
N GLU A 65 5.34 0.67 -7.34
CA GLU A 65 3.94 0.67 -6.90
C GLU A 65 3.26 -0.68 -7.13
N ALA A 66 3.49 -1.28 -8.30
CA ALA A 66 2.93 -2.61 -8.62
C ALA A 66 3.47 -3.72 -7.71
N LEU A 67 4.75 -3.67 -7.33
CA LEU A 67 5.34 -4.61 -6.37
C LEU A 67 4.74 -4.42 -4.96
N ALA A 68 4.56 -3.17 -4.53
CA ALA A 68 3.94 -2.85 -3.25
C ALA A 68 2.47 -3.30 -3.19
N ALA A 69 1.72 -3.13 -4.27
CA ALA A 69 0.34 -3.59 -4.37
C ALA A 69 0.22 -5.11 -4.30
N ARG A 70 1.14 -5.85 -4.95
CA ARG A 70 1.16 -7.32 -4.85
C ARG A 70 1.40 -7.78 -3.42
N GLU A 71 2.35 -7.16 -2.72
CA GLU A 71 2.63 -7.46 -1.31
C GLU A 71 1.43 -7.12 -0.40
N ALA A 72 0.70 -6.04 -0.69
CA ALA A 72 -0.52 -5.69 0.03
C ALA A 72 -1.65 -6.73 -0.16
N VAL A 73 -1.77 -7.30 -1.35
CA VAL A 73 -2.70 -8.41 -1.63
C VAL A 73 -2.26 -9.68 -0.91
N ASP A 74 -0.97 -10.02 -0.97
CA ASP A 74 -0.42 -11.18 -0.26
C ASP A 74 -0.65 -11.07 1.26
N LEU A 75 -0.49 -9.87 1.83
CA LEU A 75 -0.80 -9.59 3.22
C LEU A 75 -2.28 -9.83 3.54
N ALA A 76 -3.19 -9.33 2.69
CA ALA A 76 -4.63 -9.52 2.87
C ALA A 76 -5.03 -11.00 2.86
N ILE A 77 -4.47 -11.77 1.91
CA ILE A 77 -4.71 -13.21 1.77
C ILE A 77 -4.15 -13.97 2.97
N HIS A 78 -2.92 -13.66 3.39
CA HIS A 78 -2.26 -14.31 4.53
C HIS A 78 -3.09 -14.19 5.81
N HIS A 79 -3.68 -13.02 6.07
CA HIS A 79 -4.53 -12.78 7.22
C HIS A 79 -5.97 -13.30 7.06
N GLY A 80 -6.36 -13.77 5.88
CA GLY A 80 -7.71 -14.24 5.61
C GLY A 80 -8.77 -13.13 5.73
N TRP A 81 -8.41 -11.87 5.49
CA TRP A 81 -9.37 -10.77 5.59
C TRP A 81 -10.40 -10.82 4.47
N SER A 82 -11.67 -10.79 4.86
CA SER A 82 -12.79 -10.98 3.93
C SER A 82 -13.21 -9.71 3.20
N ARG A 83 -13.12 -8.53 3.83
CA ARG A 83 -13.47 -7.23 3.24
C ARG A 83 -12.27 -6.29 3.28
N VAL A 84 -11.70 -5.97 2.13
CA VAL A 84 -10.46 -5.21 2.01
C VAL A 84 -10.54 -4.11 0.96
N LEU A 85 -10.16 -2.90 1.34
CA LEU A 85 -9.95 -1.77 0.45
C LEU A 85 -8.44 -1.49 0.37
N ILE A 86 -7.85 -1.73 -0.81
CA ILE A 86 -6.43 -1.51 -1.06
C ILE A 86 -6.26 -0.15 -1.75
N GLU A 87 -5.49 0.74 -1.14
CA GLU A 87 -5.29 2.12 -1.58
C GLU A 87 -3.82 2.38 -1.96
N GLY A 88 -3.59 2.97 -3.13
CA GLY A 88 -2.28 3.45 -3.58
C GLY A 88 -2.39 4.83 -4.23
N ASP A 89 -1.27 5.55 -4.34
CA ASP A 89 -1.26 6.93 -4.85
C ASP A 89 -0.96 7.06 -6.35
N CYS A 90 -0.62 5.94 -7.00
CA CYS A 90 -0.42 5.88 -8.44
C CYS A 90 -1.74 5.67 -9.20
N LEU A 91 -2.39 6.78 -9.57
CA LEU A 91 -3.68 6.74 -10.27
C LEU A 91 -3.66 5.90 -11.56
N SER A 92 -2.57 5.98 -12.35
CA SER A 92 -2.46 5.19 -13.60
C SER A 92 -2.48 3.69 -13.31
N PHE A 93 -1.78 3.26 -12.26
CA PHE A 93 -1.72 1.87 -11.86
C PHE A 93 -3.04 1.38 -11.27
N ILE A 94 -3.68 2.18 -10.39
CA ILE A 94 -5.02 1.86 -9.85
C ILE A 94 -6.04 1.71 -10.98
N ASN A 95 -6.00 2.57 -11.99
CA ASN A 95 -6.89 2.46 -13.15
C ASN A 95 -6.67 1.15 -13.93
N LYS A 96 -5.42 0.68 -14.07
CA LYS A 96 -5.13 -0.62 -14.69
C LYS A 96 -5.70 -1.79 -13.90
N LEU A 97 -5.64 -1.74 -12.57
CA LEU A 97 -6.24 -2.75 -11.69
C LEU A 97 -7.76 -2.81 -11.82
N ASN A 98 -8.41 -1.66 -11.98
CA ASN A 98 -9.87 -1.55 -12.08
C ASN A 98 -10.42 -1.72 -13.51
N SER A 99 -9.59 -1.61 -14.55
CA SER A 99 -10.04 -1.76 -15.94
C SER A 99 -10.21 -3.22 -16.36
N SER A 100 -11.19 -3.50 -17.21
CA SER A 100 -11.33 -4.78 -17.93
C SER A 100 -10.41 -4.88 -19.15
N ASP A 101 -9.80 -3.78 -19.56
CA ASP A 101 -8.99 -3.71 -20.76
C ASP A 101 -7.64 -4.42 -20.58
N LEU A 102 -7.06 -4.83 -21.72
CA LEU A 102 -5.73 -5.42 -21.75
C LEU A 102 -4.68 -4.35 -21.43
N ASP A 103 -3.99 -4.51 -20.31
CA ASP A 103 -2.80 -3.74 -20.00
C ASP A 103 -1.67 -4.13 -20.98
N GLN A 104 -1.16 -3.16 -21.74
CA GLN A 104 0.00 -3.34 -22.65
C GLN A 104 1.27 -2.70 -22.09
N SER A 105 1.21 -2.17 -20.87
CA SER A 105 2.37 -1.56 -20.22
C SER A 105 3.31 -2.60 -19.63
N TYR A 106 4.49 -2.14 -19.21
CA TYR A 106 5.50 -2.98 -18.56
C TYR A 106 5.04 -3.59 -17.23
N THR A 107 4.01 -3.03 -16.57
CA THR A 107 3.42 -3.57 -15.34
C THR A 107 2.42 -4.71 -15.55
N ARG A 108 2.08 -5.03 -16.81
CA ARG A 108 1.06 -6.03 -17.15
C ARG A 108 1.18 -7.35 -16.38
N PRO A 109 2.36 -7.99 -16.24
CA PRO A 109 2.45 -9.26 -15.52
C PRO A 109 1.95 -9.14 -14.07
N LEU A 110 2.36 -8.09 -13.35
CA LEU A 110 1.92 -7.86 -11.98
C LEU A 110 0.43 -7.50 -11.90
N VAL A 111 -0.10 -6.72 -12.86
CA VAL A 111 -1.53 -6.43 -12.93
C VAL A 111 -2.34 -7.72 -13.12
N GLN A 112 -1.87 -8.64 -13.96
CA GLN A 112 -2.51 -9.94 -14.16
C GLN A 112 -2.43 -10.81 -12.91
N ASP A 113 -1.25 -10.91 -12.29
CA ASP A 113 -1.06 -11.68 -11.05
C ASP A 113 -1.98 -11.18 -9.93
N ILE A 114 -2.04 -9.85 -9.74
CA ILE A 114 -2.91 -9.22 -8.74
C ILE A 114 -4.39 -9.54 -9.04
N LYS A 115 -4.84 -9.33 -10.28
CA LYS A 115 -6.23 -9.61 -10.67
C LYS A 115 -6.60 -11.09 -10.47
N LEU A 116 -5.69 -12.01 -10.78
CA LEU A 116 -5.90 -13.44 -10.57
C LEU A 116 -5.98 -13.78 -9.08
N ALA A 117 -5.06 -13.26 -8.27
CA ALA A 117 -5.04 -13.48 -6.82
C ALA A 117 -6.31 -12.95 -6.14
N THR A 118 -6.88 -11.86 -6.65
CA THR A 118 -8.10 -11.26 -6.09
C THR A 118 -9.39 -11.74 -6.74
N SER A 119 -9.31 -12.54 -7.81
CA SER A 119 -10.49 -12.96 -8.61
C SER A 119 -11.53 -13.76 -7.81
N PHE A 120 -11.10 -14.42 -6.73
CA PHE A 120 -11.95 -15.23 -5.87
C PHE A 120 -12.63 -14.43 -4.75
N SER A 121 -12.32 -13.14 -4.58
CA SER A 121 -12.89 -12.28 -3.54
C SER A 121 -13.52 -11.03 -4.14
N SER A 122 -14.85 -11.02 -4.22
CA SER A 122 -15.63 -9.83 -4.63
C SER A 122 -15.57 -8.68 -3.61
N ALA A 123 -15.04 -8.95 -2.41
CA ALA A 123 -14.96 -8.02 -1.31
C ALA A 123 -13.57 -7.38 -1.15
N LEU A 124 -12.64 -7.64 -2.08
CA LEU A 124 -11.39 -6.91 -2.24
C LEU A 124 -11.51 -5.90 -3.39
N SER A 125 -11.19 -4.64 -3.12
CA SER A 125 -11.27 -3.57 -4.11
C SER A 125 -10.05 -2.65 -4.06
N PHE A 126 -9.79 -1.94 -5.17
CA PHE A 126 -8.68 -1.01 -5.31
C PHE A 126 -9.18 0.43 -5.48
N ALA A 127 -8.57 1.36 -4.75
CA ALA A 127 -8.88 2.78 -4.85
C ALA A 127 -7.63 3.65 -4.89
N HIS A 128 -7.74 4.81 -5.53
CA HIS A 128 -6.69 5.81 -5.52
C HIS A 128 -6.81 6.68 -4.28
N VAL A 129 -5.69 6.92 -3.60
CA VAL A 129 -5.57 7.87 -2.50
C VAL A 129 -4.59 8.98 -2.89
N VAL A 130 -4.89 10.23 -2.54
CA VAL A 130 -3.92 11.30 -2.77
C VAL A 130 -2.65 11.07 -1.94
N ARG A 131 -1.47 11.35 -2.49
CA ARG A 131 -0.17 11.12 -1.84
C ARG A 131 -0.06 11.65 -0.40
N ASN A 132 -0.64 12.82 -0.12
CA ASN A 132 -0.65 13.41 1.23
C ASN A 132 -1.42 12.58 2.28
N ASN A 133 -2.25 11.63 1.83
CA ASN A 133 -2.98 10.67 2.66
C ASN A 133 -2.33 9.28 2.67
N ASN A 134 -1.27 9.08 1.91
CA ASN A 134 -0.51 7.82 1.82
C ASN A 134 0.82 7.89 2.60
N THR A 135 0.97 8.85 3.52
CA THR A 135 2.27 9.19 4.12
C THR A 135 2.91 8.06 4.92
N ILE A 136 2.12 7.19 5.57
CA ILE A 136 2.67 6.06 6.34
C ILE A 136 3.27 5.01 5.39
N ALA A 137 2.53 4.61 4.34
CA ALA A 137 3.04 3.66 3.35
C ALA A 137 4.29 4.21 2.66
N HIS A 138 4.30 5.50 2.31
CA HIS A 138 5.45 6.17 1.74
C HIS A 138 6.69 6.17 2.65
N LYS A 139 6.51 6.44 3.96
CA LYS A 139 7.60 6.35 4.95
C LYS A 139 8.15 4.93 5.06
N LEU A 140 7.28 3.92 5.11
CA LEU A 140 7.69 2.51 5.12
C LEU A 140 8.50 2.17 3.86
N ALA A 141 8.01 2.56 2.69
CA ALA A 141 8.70 2.31 1.42
C ALA A 141 10.09 2.99 1.36
N THR A 142 10.19 4.25 1.79
CA THR A 142 11.46 4.99 1.76
C THR A 142 12.45 4.53 2.83
N ARG A 143 11.99 4.12 4.01
CA ARG A 143 12.84 3.61 5.10
C ARG A 143 13.34 2.19 4.86
N ALA A 144 12.73 1.43 3.95
CA ALA A 144 13.22 0.11 3.57
C ALA A 144 14.71 0.11 3.15
N GLY A 145 15.20 1.22 2.56
CA GLY A 145 16.62 1.42 2.21
C GLY A 145 17.58 1.48 3.40
N ALA A 146 17.09 1.94 4.56
CA ALA A 146 17.90 2.07 5.77
C ALA A 146 18.02 0.75 6.57
N SER A 147 17.23 -0.28 6.22
CA SER A 147 17.26 -1.59 6.87
C SER A 147 17.99 -2.62 6.01
N LEU A 148 18.85 -3.41 6.66
CA LEU A 148 19.50 -4.56 6.01
C LEU A 148 18.53 -5.72 5.77
N TYR A 149 17.38 -5.74 6.45
CA TYR A 149 16.40 -6.83 6.42
C TYR A 149 15.02 -6.32 6.01
N SER A 150 14.31 -7.14 5.21
CA SER A 150 12.88 -6.92 4.98
C SER A 150 12.11 -7.22 6.26
N SER A 151 11.21 -6.32 6.63
CA SER A 151 10.41 -6.44 7.85
C SER A 151 8.93 -6.56 7.50
N ARG A 152 8.29 -7.57 8.08
CA ARG A 152 6.85 -7.80 7.97
C ARG A 152 6.31 -8.07 9.36
N CYS A 153 5.26 -7.36 9.73
CA CYS A 153 4.55 -7.57 10.98
C CYS A 153 3.21 -8.19 10.66
N PHE A 154 2.99 -9.40 11.17
CA PHE A 154 1.79 -10.20 10.93
C PHE A 154 0.92 -10.36 12.18
N SER A 155 1.20 -9.62 13.26
CA SER A 155 0.40 -9.67 14.48
C SER A 155 0.00 -8.26 14.96
N PRO A 156 -1.26 -8.06 15.41
CA PRO A 156 -1.69 -6.76 15.96
C PRO A 156 -0.88 -6.33 17.20
N ALA A 157 -0.44 -7.28 18.02
CA ALA A 157 0.33 -7.00 19.23
C ALA A 157 1.71 -6.37 18.95
N GLU A 158 2.31 -6.70 17.80
CA GLU A 158 3.59 -6.13 17.34
C GLU A 158 3.38 -4.86 16.49
N ALA A 159 2.19 -4.70 15.91
CA ALA A 159 1.83 -3.56 15.08
C ALA A 159 1.71 -2.24 15.88
N ASP A 160 1.22 -2.31 17.12
CA ASP A 160 1.08 -1.16 18.02
C ASP A 160 2.43 -0.53 18.41
N LEU A 161 3.49 -1.33 18.50
CA LEU A 161 4.84 -0.84 18.80
C LEU A 161 5.41 0.01 17.65
N PHE A 162 5.01 -0.29 16.41
CA PHE A 162 5.51 0.37 15.21
C PHE A 162 4.78 1.69 14.90
N GLY A 163 3.48 1.77 15.20
CA GLY A 163 2.71 3.02 15.09
C GLY A 163 3.26 4.15 15.97
N LEU A 164 3.84 3.81 17.12
CA LEU A 164 4.44 4.76 18.08
C LEU A 164 5.85 5.24 17.66
N LEU A 165 6.62 4.43 16.93
CA LEU A 165 7.99 4.75 16.49
C LEU A 165 8.03 5.57 15.18
N GLU A 166 7.04 5.43 14.29
CA GLU A 166 6.95 6.15 13.00
C GLU A 166 6.20 7.50 13.07
N ALA A 167 5.37 7.69 14.11
CA ALA A 167 4.58 8.91 14.34
C ALA A 167 5.38 10.05 15.02
N GLY A 168 6.63 9.83 15.43
CA GLY A 168 7.47 10.84 16.05
C GLY A 168 7.03 11.24 17.47
N PHE A 169 6.44 10.33 18.24
CA PHE A 169 6.05 10.57 19.64
C PHE A 169 7.11 10.15 20.68
N TYR A 170 8.26 9.61 20.25
CA TYR A 170 9.47 9.52 21.07
C TYR A 170 10.69 9.86 20.20
N PHE A 171 11.41 10.90 20.66
CA PHE A 171 12.52 11.68 20.07
C PHE A 171 12.14 12.74 19.03
#